data_AF-A0A940AHC7-F1
#
_entry.id   AF-A0A940AHC7-F1
#
_cell.length_a   1.000
_cell.length_b   1.000
_cell.length_c   1.000
_cell.angle_alpha   90.00
_cell.angle_beta   90.00
_cell.angle_gamma   90.00
#
_symmetry.space_group_name_H-M   'P 1'
#
loop_
_entity.id
_entity.type
_entity.pdbx_description
1 polymer ?
#
loop_
_entity_poly.entity_id
_entity_poly.type
_entity_poly.pdbx_seq_one_letter_code
_entity_poly.pdbx_strand_id
1 'polypeptide(L)'
;MTLKEHVIKEIVLRVIKSQDYRIEIVNLINAEFLQFAIDFFKRIVTAKLNSETITIDWYKNAFMNEGLSSDEIAINSGLNKKTISNMYRSATKQIVIEASNEHFESLYNSIQTLVENESDVDLILTIKFQGVSVDLNVSESLIVINTLAVKRAALRGGMWSSVGKRAEKVIMLALCRLYQVSSKYYNAEHFVKNKMLDVDREIDFYLIKGDKQYRCEVKLMGQGNPESADAIIARNSSLFVADTLSQQNKNQCDQLGICWVACRDKEGFRRFKLALEKFNIPYIDYVGDLNKDLPIILDELI
;
A
#
# COMPACT_ATOMS: atom_id res chain seq x y z
N MET A 1 4.63 3.04 -19.00
CA MET A 1 3.68 2.67 -17.95
C MET A 1 4.21 1.49 -17.15
N THR A 2 4.53 1.69 -15.88
CA THR A 2 4.98 0.64 -14.94
C THR A 2 3.81 -0.27 -14.53
N LEU A 3 4.09 -1.48 -14.02
CA LEU A 3 3.06 -2.38 -13.48
C LEU A 3 2.21 -1.68 -12.40
N LYS A 4 2.84 -0.82 -11.59
CA LYS A 4 2.16 -0.04 -10.56
C LYS A 4 1.25 1.03 -11.13
N GLU A 5 1.68 1.74 -12.18
CA GLU A 5 0.84 2.70 -12.91
C GLU A 5 -0.38 2.01 -13.53
N HIS A 6 -0.20 0.82 -14.11
CA HIS A 6 -1.31 0.02 -14.64
C HIS A 6 -2.33 -0.37 -13.58
N VAL A 7 -1.86 -0.86 -12.43
CA VAL A 7 -2.76 -1.20 -11.32
C VAL A 7 -3.48 0.04 -10.79
N ILE A 8 -2.82 1.20 -10.70
CA ILE A 8 -3.47 2.46 -10.31
C ILE A 8 -4.57 2.83 -11.31
N LYS A 9 -4.29 2.76 -12.61
CA LYS A 9 -5.29 3.03 -13.66
C LYS A 9 -6.51 2.14 -13.51
N GLU A 10 -6.30 0.83 -13.38
CA GLU A 10 -7.39 -0.15 -13.22
C GLU A 10 -8.21 0.07 -11.93
N ILE A 11 -7.55 0.44 -10.84
CA ILE A 11 -8.24 0.77 -9.59
C ILE A 11 -9.16 1.97 -9.76
N VAL A 12 -8.64 3.07 -10.31
CA VAL A 12 -9.42 4.30 -10.51
C VAL A 12 -10.58 4.05 -11.47
N LEU A 13 -10.31 3.34 -12.57
CA LEU A 13 -11.30 2.94 -13.56
C LEU A 13 -12.46 2.18 -12.89
N ARG A 14 -12.15 1.14 -12.11
CA ARG A 14 -13.14 0.33 -11.41
C ARG A 14 -13.91 1.14 -10.39
N VAL A 15 -13.24 1.93 -9.55
CA VAL A 15 -13.88 2.74 -8.51
C VAL A 15 -14.90 3.72 -9.11
N ILE A 16 -14.52 4.49 -10.12
CA ILE A 16 -15.41 5.49 -10.75
C ILE A 16 -16.56 4.83 -11.52
N LYS A 17 -16.33 3.65 -12.12
CA LYS A 17 -17.37 2.83 -12.78
C LYS A 17 -18.23 2.01 -11.81
N SER A 18 -18.13 2.29 -10.52
CA SER A 18 -18.87 1.62 -9.46
C SER A 18 -18.58 0.11 -9.29
N GLN A 19 -17.35 -0.31 -9.57
CA GLN A 19 -16.88 -1.68 -9.49
C GLN A 19 -15.90 -1.89 -8.33
N ASP A 20 -15.74 -3.14 -7.90
CA ASP A 20 -14.72 -3.51 -6.91
C ASP A 20 -13.32 -3.54 -7.56
N TYR A 21 -12.34 -2.94 -6.89
CA TYR A 21 -10.95 -2.83 -7.34
C TYR A 21 -9.97 -3.71 -6.56
N ARG A 22 -10.42 -4.34 -5.46
CA ARG A 22 -9.54 -5.03 -4.50
C ARG A 22 -8.78 -6.19 -5.13
N ILE A 23 -9.36 -6.81 -6.16
CA ILE A 23 -8.71 -7.86 -6.93
C ILE A 23 -7.42 -7.37 -7.59
N GLU A 24 -7.37 -6.12 -8.04
CA GLU A 24 -6.17 -5.56 -8.69
C GLU A 24 -5.01 -5.41 -7.69
N ILE A 25 -5.32 -4.99 -6.46
CA ILE A 25 -4.32 -4.92 -5.39
C ILE A 25 -3.84 -6.32 -4.99
N VAL A 26 -4.75 -7.28 -4.87
CA VAL A 26 -4.39 -8.68 -4.56
C VAL A 26 -3.50 -9.27 -5.64
N ASN A 27 -3.80 -9.04 -6.92
CA ASN A 27 -3.00 -9.49 -8.04
C ASN A 27 -1.59 -8.87 -8.02
N LEU A 28 -1.47 -7.58 -7.72
CA LEU A 28 -0.17 -6.92 -7.58
C LEU A 28 0.65 -7.51 -6.42
N ILE A 29 0.04 -7.73 -5.26
CA ILE A 29 0.70 -8.36 -4.10
C ILE A 29 1.16 -9.78 -4.46
N ASN A 30 0.35 -10.54 -5.21
CA ASN A 30 0.71 -11.88 -5.68
C ASN A 30 1.91 -11.84 -6.61
N ALA A 31 1.90 -10.96 -7.62
CA ALA A 31 3.00 -10.82 -8.57
C ALA A 31 4.31 -10.42 -7.87
N GLU A 32 4.29 -9.39 -7.02
CA GLU A 32 5.50 -8.94 -6.29
C GLU A 32 6.02 -10.01 -5.32
N PHE A 33 5.12 -10.74 -4.65
CA PHE A 33 5.51 -11.81 -3.74
C PHE A 33 6.13 -13.00 -4.46
N LEU A 34 5.52 -13.46 -5.54
CA LEU A 34 6.03 -14.61 -6.31
C LEU A 34 7.38 -14.29 -6.96
N GLN A 35 7.54 -13.06 -7.49
CA GLN A 35 8.83 -12.61 -8.00
C GLN A 35 9.89 -12.61 -6.90
N PHE A 36 9.57 -12.06 -5.72
CA PHE A 36 10.46 -12.12 -4.56
C PHE A 36 10.83 -13.56 -4.19
N ALA A 37 9.85 -14.46 -4.13
CA ALA A 37 10.08 -15.85 -3.75
C ALA A 37 11.05 -16.54 -4.72
N ILE A 38 10.86 -16.35 -6.04
CA ILE A 38 11.74 -16.88 -7.07
C ILE A 38 13.18 -16.34 -6.88
N ASP A 39 13.34 -15.04 -6.69
CA ASP A 39 14.67 -14.43 -6.57
C ASP A 39 15.36 -14.80 -5.25
N PHE A 40 14.58 -14.97 -4.17
CA PHE A 40 15.06 -15.46 -2.89
C PHE A 40 15.55 -16.91 -3.00
N PHE A 41 14.77 -17.81 -3.61
CA PHE A 41 15.19 -19.19 -3.84
C PHE A 41 16.42 -19.31 -4.72
N LYS A 42 16.55 -18.48 -5.77
CA LYS A 42 17.78 -18.45 -6.58
C LYS A 42 19.02 -18.15 -5.75
N ARG A 43 18.94 -17.18 -4.82
CA ARG A 43 20.07 -16.84 -3.93
C ARG A 43 20.46 -18.02 -3.04
N ILE A 44 19.47 -18.75 -2.52
CA ILE A 44 19.69 -19.95 -1.70
C ILE A 44 20.36 -21.06 -2.51
N VAL A 45 19.87 -21.32 -3.74
CA VAL A 45 20.45 -22.35 -4.61
C VAL A 45 21.89 -22.01 -4.97
N THR A 46 22.16 -20.77 -5.37
CA THR A 46 23.53 -20.32 -5.70
C THR A 46 24.49 -20.55 -4.53
N ALA A 47 24.04 -20.30 -3.30
CA ALA A 47 24.83 -20.56 -2.10
C ALA A 47 25.21 -22.04 -1.93
N LYS A 48 24.20 -22.91 -1.95
CA LYS A 48 24.38 -24.36 -1.82
C LYS A 48 25.26 -24.92 -2.94
N LEU A 49 25.13 -24.39 -4.16
CA LEU A 49 25.96 -24.76 -5.32
C LEU A 49 27.42 -24.38 -5.14
N ASN A 50 27.71 -23.24 -4.50
CA ASN A 50 29.06 -22.80 -4.20
C ASN A 50 29.71 -23.58 -3.02
N SER A 51 29.13 -24.73 -2.64
CA SER A 51 29.53 -25.57 -1.50
C SER A 51 29.49 -24.85 -0.15
N GLU A 52 28.73 -23.76 -0.05
CA GLU A 52 28.52 -23.06 1.21
C GLU A 52 27.44 -23.80 2.01
N THR A 53 27.78 -24.20 3.24
CA THR A 53 26.77 -24.64 4.20
C THR A 53 25.97 -23.41 4.62
N ILE A 54 24.63 -23.47 4.64
CA ILE A 54 23.79 -22.36 5.10
C ILE A 54 23.83 -22.33 6.63
N THR A 55 24.94 -21.82 7.16
CA THR A 55 25.09 -21.52 8.58
C THR A 55 24.39 -20.21 8.91
N ILE A 56 24.18 -19.95 10.21
CA ILE A 56 23.67 -18.68 10.69
C ILE A 56 24.52 -17.49 10.21
N ASP A 57 25.86 -17.62 10.26
CA ASP A 57 26.80 -16.59 9.83
C ASP A 57 26.74 -16.34 8.32
N TRP A 58 26.66 -17.43 7.54
CA TRP A 58 26.48 -17.30 6.10
C TRP A 58 25.17 -16.59 5.77
N TYR A 59 24.07 -16.99 6.41
CA TYR A 59 22.76 -16.37 6.17
C TYR A 59 22.79 -14.88 6.48
N LYS A 60 23.37 -14.48 7.62
CA LYS A 60 23.55 -13.07 7.97
C LYS A 60 24.37 -12.31 6.93
N ASN A 61 25.49 -12.87 6.49
CA ASN A 61 26.33 -12.25 5.46
C ASN A 61 25.60 -12.14 4.11
N ALA A 62 24.88 -13.17 3.70
CA ALA A 62 24.20 -13.20 2.41
C ALA A 62 22.94 -12.33 2.39
N PHE A 63 22.16 -12.31 3.46
CA PHE A 63 20.80 -11.75 3.48
C PHE A 63 20.60 -10.58 4.46
N MET A 64 21.55 -10.30 5.33
CA MET A 64 21.46 -9.23 6.33
C MET A 64 22.70 -8.32 6.36
N ASN A 65 23.55 -8.36 5.33
CA ASN A 65 24.73 -7.48 5.25
C ASN A 65 24.34 -6.01 5.13
N GLU A 66 25.26 -5.14 5.57
CA GLU A 66 25.08 -3.69 5.54
C GLU A 66 24.99 -3.11 4.12
N GLY A 67 25.37 -3.86 3.08
CA GLY A 67 25.19 -3.45 1.69
C GLY A 67 23.73 -3.47 1.22
N LEU A 68 22.87 -4.23 1.89
CA LEU A 68 21.44 -4.36 1.56
C LEU A 68 20.62 -3.15 2.04
N SER A 69 19.40 -3.05 1.51
CA SER A 69 18.44 -2.07 2.01
C SER A 69 17.91 -2.45 3.38
N SER A 70 17.57 -1.46 4.21
CA SER A 70 16.98 -1.71 5.55
C SER A 70 15.72 -2.58 5.48
N ASP A 71 14.94 -2.48 4.40
CA ASP A 71 13.72 -3.27 4.23
C ASP A 71 14.07 -4.75 4.00
N GLU A 72 15.07 -5.04 3.17
CA GLU A 72 15.55 -6.41 2.92
C GLU A 72 16.15 -7.03 4.18
N ILE A 73 16.99 -6.28 4.91
CA ILE A 73 17.62 -6.75 6.15
C ILE A 73 16.53 -7.13 7.17
N ALA A 74 15.54 -6.27 7.37
CA ALA A 74 14.41 -6.53 8.26
C ALA A 74 13.65 -7.80 7.83
N ILE A 75 13.23 -7.87 6.56
CA ILE A 75 12.45 -9.00 6.04
C ILE A 75 13.20 -10.33 6.21
N ASN A 76 14.48 -10.35 5.87
CA ASN A 76 15.29 -11.57 5.92
C ASN A 76 15.60 -12.01 7.36
N SER A 77 15.53 -11.10 8.34
CA SER A 77 15.63 -11.43 9.77
C SER A 77 14.32 -11.94 10.39
N GLY A 78 13.24 -12.03 9.60
CA GLY A 78 11.92 -12.40 10.09
C GLY A 78 11.11 -11.22 10.66
N LEU A 79 11.49 -9.97 10.37
CA LEU A 79 10.82 -8.77 10.84
C LEU A 79 10.27 -7.88 9.72
N ASN A 80 9.24 -7.11 10.05
CA ASN A 80 8.83 -5.96 9.25
C ASN A 80 9.53 -4.70 9.79
N LYS A 81 10.11 -3.88 8.91
CA LYS A 81 10.69 -2.58 9.29
C LYS A 81 9.71 -1.68 10.06
N LYS A 82 8.41 -1.76 9.78
CA LYS A 82 7.38 -1.03 10.54
C LYS A 82 7.34 -1.47 12.01
N THR A 83 7.53 -2.77 12.27
CA THR A 83 7.63 -3.32 13.62
C THR A 83 8.83 -2.74 14.35
N ILE A 84 10.01 -2.72 13.71
CA ILE A 84 11.22 -2.10 14.26
C ILE A 84 10.97 -0.62 14.55
N SER A 85 10.39 0.11 13.59
CA SER A 85 10.06 1.53 13.78
C SER A 85 9.15 1.78 14.99
N ASN A 86 8.21 0.88 15.26
CA ASN A 86 7.30 1.02 16.39
C ASN A 86 7.97 0.68 17.73
N MET A 87 8.82 -0.36 17.75
CA MET A 87 9.56 -0.79 18.94
C MET A 87 10.60 0.23 19.37
N TYR A 88 11.41 0.72 18.43
CA TYR A 88 12.55 1.58 18.70
C TYR A 88 12.28 3.07 18.44
N ARG A 89 11.04 3.42 18.02
CA ARG A 89 10.63 4.78 17.61
C ARG A 89 11.51 5.39 16.52
N SER A 90 12.21 4.54 15.76
CA SER A 90 13.14 4.91 14.70
C SER A 90 13.37 3.74 13.75
N ALA A 91 13.69 4.06 12.51
CA ALA A 91 14.01 3.09 11.46
C ALA A 91 15.27 3.50 10.70
N THR A 92 16.24 4.13 11.38
CA THR A 92 17.56 4.38 10.81
C THR A 92 18.23 3.05 10.45
N LYS A 93 19.10 3.07 9.44
CA LYS A 93 19.74 1.84 8.94
C LYS A 93 20.46 1.07 10.06
N GLN A 94 21.17 1.78 10.93
CA GLN A 94 21.86 1.20 12.08
C GLN A 94 20.91 0.47 13.04
N ILE A 95 19.82 1.12 13.46
CA ILE A 95 18.83 0.52 14.36
C ILE A 95 18.17 -0.70 13.72
N VAL A 96 17.91 -0.64 12.42
CA VAL A 96 17.36 -1.79 11.68
C VAL A 96 18.35 -2.95 11.69
N ILE A 97 19.64 -2.72 11.43
CA ILE A 97 20.67 -3.77 11.44
C ILE A 97 20.77 -4.41 12.83
N GLU A 98 20.83 -3.60 13.89
CA GLU A 98 20.94 -4.08 15.27
C GLU A 98 19.71 -4.93 15.66
N ALA A 99 18.50 -4.37 15.50
CA ALA A 99 17.26 -5.06 15.84
C ALA A 99 17.05 -6.34 15.00
N SER A 100 17.45 -6.32 13.72
CA SER A 100 17.34 -7.49 12.84
C SER A 100 18.30 -8.60 13.27
N ASN A 101 19.54 -8.27 13.64
CA ASN A 101 20.50 -9.27 14.12
C ASN A 101 20.06 -9.89 15.45
N GLU A 102 19.62 -9.07 16.41
CA GLU A 102 19.11 -9.53 17.71
C GLU A 102 17.91 -10.47 17.52
N HIS A 103 16.95 -10.08 16.70
CA HIS A 103 15.77 -10.90 16.43
C HIS A 103 16.11 -12.20 15.69
N PHE A 104 16.99 -12.14 14.70
CA PHE A 104 17.35 -13.34 13.92
C PHE A 104 18.04 -14.40 14.80
N GLU A 105 18.90 -13.98 15.74
CA GLU A 105 19.48 -14.89 16.74
C GLU A 105 18.40 -15.56 17.59
N SER A 106 17.45 -14.77 18.11
CA SER A 106 16.33 -15.31 18.88
C SER A 106 15.46 -16.29 18.07
N LEU A 107 15.19 -15.97 16.80
CA LEU A 107 14.43 -16.82 15.89
C LEU A 107 15.18 -18.13 15.62
N TYR A 108 16.47 -18.05 15.32
CA TYR A 108 17.31 -19.22 15.05
C TYR A 108 17.36 -20.16 16.25
N ASN A 109 17.58 -19.63 17.46
CA ASN A 109 17.58 -20.42 18.70
C ASN A 109 16.22 -21.09 18.96
N SER A 110 15.13 -20.38 18.66
CA SER A 110 13.77 -20.95 18.78
C SER A 110 13.55 -22.10 17.79
N ILE A 111 14.05 -21.96 16.56
CA ILE A 111 14.01 -23.02 15.54
C ILE A 111 14.85 -24.22 16.00
N GLN A 112 16.08 -24.02 16.48
CA GLN A 112 16.91 -25.12 16.97
C GLN A 112 16.24 -25.87 18.12
N THR A 113 15.71 -25.13 19.11
CA THR A 113 14.98 -25.72 20.23
C THR A 113 13.78 -26.55 19.75
N LEU A 114 13.06 -26.08 18.72
CA LEU A 114 11.92 -26.81 18.17
C LEU A 114 12.37 -28.09 17.45
N VAL A 115 13.45 -28.03 16.66
CA VAL A 115 14.01 -29.19 15.95
C VAL A 115 14.57 -30.24 16.92
N GLU A 116 15.16 -29.82 18.04
CA GLU A 116 15.67 -30.73 19.07
C GLU A 116 14.54 -31.44 19.85
N ASN A 117 13.42 -30.75 20.09
CA ASN A 117 12.30 -31.30 20.86
C ASN A 117 11.30 -32.09 20.00
N GLU A 118 11.19 -31.80 18.71
CA GLU A 118 10.26 -32.45 17.77
C GLU A 118 11.03 -33.37 16.80
N SER A 119 11.70 -34.40 17.33
CA SER A 119 12.54 -35.33 16.54
C SER A 119 11.78 -36.17 15.52
N ASP A 120 10.45 -36.18 15.61
CA ASP A 120 9.58 -37.09 14.84
C ASP A 120 9.15 -36.50 13.48
N VAL A 121 9.45 -35.21 13.22
CA VAL A 121 9.07 -34.53 11.98
C VAL A 121 10.30 -34.24 11.13
N ASP A 122 10.42 -34.95 10.01
CA ASP A 122 11.39 -34.64 8.97
C ASP A 122 10.77 -33.69 7.93
N LEU A 123 11.41 -32.54 7.72
CA LEU A 123 11.00 -31.51 6.76
C LEU A 123 12.16 -31.25 5.80
N ILE A 124 11.94 -31.61 4.54
CA ILE A 124 12.90 -31.36 3.46
C ILE A 124 12.24 -30.45 2.42
N LEU A 125 12.86 -29.29 2.19
CA LEU A 125 12.50 -28.41 1.08
C LEU A 125 13.52 -28.56 -0.05
N THR A 126 13.14 -29.24 -1.12
CA THR A 126 13.96 -29.37 -2.33
C THR A 126 13.70 -28.22 -3.31
N ILE A 127 14.74 -27.50 -3.68
CA ILE A 127 14.68 -26.44 -4.71
C ILE A 127 15.41 -26.93 -5.96
N LYS A 128 14.70 -26.94 -7.10
CA LYS A 128 15.26 -27.29 -8.40
C LYS A 128 15.47 -26.05 -9.25
N PHE A 129 16.70 -25.82 -9.70
CA PHE A 129 17.06 -24.71 -10.57
C PHE A 129 17.99 -25.19 -11.69
N GLN A 130 17.60 -24.98 -12.94
CA GLN A 130 18.39 -25.35 -14.13
C GLN A 130 18.89 -26.82 -14.12
N GLY A 131 18.06 -27.75 -13.63
CA GLY A 131 18.40 -29.17 -13.56
C GLY A 131 19.21 -29.59 -12.32
N VAL A 132 19.68 -28.64 -11.51
CA VAL A 132 20.32 -28.92 -10.21
C VAL A 132 19.27 -28.86 -9.11
N SER A 133 19.33 -29.82 -8.17
CA SER A 133 18.48 -29.86 -6.98
C SER A 133 19.34 -29.60 -5.75
N VAL A 134 18.86 -28.74 -4.85
CA VAL A 134 19.45 -28.54 -3.53
C VAL A 134 18.39 -28.82 -2.47
N ASP A 135 18.79 -29.54 -1.43
CA ASP A 135 17.92 -29.85 -0.30
C ASP A 135 18.28 -28.94 0.87
N LEU A 136 17.23 -28.43 1.52
CA LEU A 136 17.34 -27.71 2.78
C LEU A 136 16.96 -28.65 3.92
N ASN A 137 17.73 -28.60 5.01
CA ASN A 137 17.36 -29.29 6.25
C ASN A 137 16.17 -28.59 6.94
N VAL A 138 15.68 -29.15 8.04
CA VAL A 138 14.53 -28.62 8.79
C VAL A 138 14.72 -27.15 9.19
N SER A 139 15.86 -26.81 9.80
CA SER A 139 16.15 -25.45 10.26
C SER A 139 16.22 -24.45 9.12
N GLU A 140 16.94 -24.80 8.04
CA GLU A 140 17.05 -23.99 6.83
C GLU A 140 15.67 -23.77 6.19
N SER A 141 14.84 -24.82 6.13
CA SER A 141 13.48 -24.76 5.59
C SER A 141 12.58 -23.82 6.40
N LEU A 142 12.64 -23.89 7.74
CA LEU A 142 11.84 -23.05 8.62
C LEU A 142 12.23 -21.56 8.52
N ILE A 143 13.52 -21.24 8.40
CA ILE A 143 14.00 -19.87 8.14
C ILE A 143 13.42 -19.34 6.83
N VAL A 144 13.51 -20.14 5.77
CA VAL A 144 12.98 -19.78 4.44
C VAL A 144 11.47 -19.52 4.48
N ILE A 145 10.71 -20.41 5.13
CA ILE A 145 9.26 -20.25 5.30
C ILE A 145 8.94 -18.96 6.07
N ASN A 146 9.67 -18.67 7.15
CA ASN A 146 9.47 -17.47 7.94
C ASN A 146 9.71 -16.19 7.11
N THR A 147 10.83 -16.12 6.38
CA THR A 147 11.16 -14.99 5.51
C THR A 147 10.09 -14.75 4.44
N LEU A 148 9.59 -15.83 3.80
CA LEU A 148 8.50 -15.73 2.83
C LEU A 148 7.20 -15.22 3.47
N ALA A 149 6.85 -15.75 4.65
CA ALA A 149 5.65 -15.31 5.38
C ALA A 149 5.72 -13.83 5.77
N VAL A 150 6.87 -13.38 6.27
CA VAL A 150 7.12 -11.98 6.66
C VAL A 150 7.08 -11.07 5.43
N LYS A 151 7.71 -11.46 4.32
CA LYS A 151 7.59 -10.70 3.07
C LYS A 151 6.14 -10.55 2.63
N ARG A 152 5.37 -11.64 2.65
CA ARG A 152 3.95 -11.62 2.25
C ARG A 152 3.14 -10.68 3.15
N ALA A 153 3.36 -10.74 4.46
CA ALA A 153 2.70 -9.86 5.42
C ALA A 153 3.09 -8.38 5.21
N ALA A 154 4.37 -8.10 5.00
CA ALA A 154 4.88 -6.75 4.72
C ALA A 154 4.29 -6.18 3.42
N LEU A 155 4.25 -6.97 2.34
CA LEU A 155 3.63 -6.56 1.07
C LEU A 155 2.15 -6.27 1.24
N ARG A 156 1.39 -7.13 1.93
CA ARG A 156 -0.03 -6.88 2.22
C ARG A 156 -0.20 -5.55 2.96
N GLY A 157 0.51 -5.34 4.07
CA GLY A 157 0.39 -4.10 4.85
C GLY A 157 0.80 -2.84 4.09
N GLY A 158 1.88 -2.91 3.30
CA GLY A 158 2.42 -1.76 2.56
C GLY A 158 1.62 -1.40 1.31
N MET A 159 1.23 -2.39 0.50
CA MET A 159 0.60 -2.18 -0.81
C MET A 159 -0.75 -1.46 -0.71
N TRP A 160 -1.62 -1.85 0.23
CA TRP A 160 -2.92 -1.18 0.41
C TRP A 160 -2.75 0.31 0.68
N SER A 161 -1.75 0.69 1.49
CA SER A 161 -1.47 2.08 1.79
C SER A 161 -0.81 2.82 0.63
N SER A 162 0.22 2.25 0.01
CA SER A 162 0.97 2.93 -1.06
C SER A 162 0.16 3.09 -2.34
N VAL A 163 -0.61 2.07 -2.72
CA VAL A 163 -1.46 2.10 -3.91
C VAL A 163 -2.69 2.96 -3.63
N GLY A 164 -3.29 2.84 -2.44
CA GLY A 164 -4.41 3.67 -2.01
C GLY A 164 -4.11 5.15 -2.13
N LYS A 165 -3.00 5.62 -1.53
CA LYS A 165 -2.62 7.04 -1.54
C LYS A 165 -2.39 7.59 -2.96
N ARG A 166 -1.86 6.77 -3.88
CA ARG A 166 -1.68 7.18 -5.28
C ARG A 166 -3.02 7.23 -6.02
N ALA A 167 -3.86 6.21 -5.86
CA ALA A 167 -5.17 6.15 -6.50
C ALA A 167 -6.11 7.26 -6.00
N GLU A 168 -6.08 7.60 -4.72
CA GLU A 168 -6.84 8.69 -4.09
C GLU A 168 -6.66 10.03 -4.83
N LYS A 169 -5.41 10.41 -5.10
CA LYS A 169 -5.09 11.62 -5.86
C LYS A 169 -5.62 11.56 -7.31
N VAL A 170 -5.44 10.42 -7.98
CA VAL A 170 -5.88 10.26 -9.37
C VAL A 170 -7.41 10.26 -9.48
N ILE A 171 -8.14 9.72 -8.49
CA ILE A 171 -9.61 9.78 -8.44
C ILE A 171 -10.09 11.23 -8.45
N MET A 172 -9.51 12.10 -7.62
CA MET A 172 -9.89 13.52 -7.59
C MET A 172 -9.61 14.22 -8.92
N LEU A 173 -8.43 13.97 -9.51
CA LEU A 173 -8.08 14.53 -10.80
C LEU A 173 -9.02 14.05 -11.92
N ALA A 174 -9.37 12.77 -11.93
CA ALA A 174 -10.30 12.20 -12.89
C ALA A 174 -11.71 12.81 -12.75
N LEU A 175 -12.21 12.98 -11.52
CA LEU A 175 -13.48 13.67 -11.26
C LEU A 175 -13.44 15.13 -11.77
N CYS A 176 -12.38 15.88 -11.49
CA CYS A 176 -12.20 17.23 -12.02
C CYS A 176 -12.19 17.24 -13.56
N ARG A 177 -11.51 16.29 -14.20
CA ARG A 177 -11.44 16.20 -15.67
C ARG A 177 -12.77 15.84 -16.31
N LEU A 178 -13.51 14.88 -15.75
CA LEU A 178 -14.87 14.53 -16.21
C LEU A 178 -15.79 15.74 -16.23
N TYR A 179 -15.69 16.60 -15.21
CA TYR A 179 -16.48 17.84 -15.08
C TYR A 179 -15.79 19.07 -15.69
N GLN A 180 -14.70 18.90 -16.43
CA GLN A 180 -13.90 19.96 -17.06
C GLN A 180 -13.57 21.13 -16.10
N VAL A 181 -13.32 20.81 -14.84
CA VAL A 181 -12.90 21.79 -13.83
C VAL A 181 -11.51 22.28 -14.21
N SER A 182 -11.37 23.58 -14.40
CA SER A 182 -10.08 24.20 -14.73
C SER A 182 -9.09 24.01 -13.58
N SER A 183 -7.82 23.76 -13.91
CA SER A 183 -6.73 23.58 -12.93
C SER A 183 -6.53 24.76 -11.98
N LYS A 184 -6.97 25.97 -12.33
CA LYS A 184 -6.97 27.13 -11.42
C LYS A 184 -7.91 26.98 -10.22
N TYR A 185 -8.84 26.01 -10.26
CA TYR A 185 -9.82 25.74 -9.21
C TYR A 185 -9.47 24.52 -8.36
N TYR A 186 -8.25 23.98 -8.48
CA TYR A 186 -7.79 22.93 -7.57
C TYR A 186 -6.28 22.96 -7.35
N ASN A 187 -5.85 22.40 -6.24
CA ASN A 187 -4.44 22.14 -5.95
C ASN A 187 -4.27 20.66 -5.57
N ALA A 188 -3.35 19.99 -6.26
CA ALA A 188 -3.00 18.58 -6.09
C ALA A 188 -1.51 18.38 -5.74
N GLU A 189 -0.80 19.44 -5.38
CA GLU A 189 0.61 19.40 -5.01
C GLU A 189 0.83 18.58 -3.74
N HIS A 190 2.04 18.01 -3.61
CA HIS A 190 2.37 17.22 -2.43
C HIS A 190 2.41 18.10 -1.19
N PHE A 191 1.72 17.65 -0.13
CA PHE A 191 1.75 18.31 1.16
C PHE A 191 3.19 18.39 1.70
N VAL A 192 3.61 19.60 2.08
CA VAL A 192 4.87 19.85 2.78
C VAL A 192 4.54 20.38 4.15
N LYS A 193 4.86 19.61 5.20
CA LYS A 193 4.59 20.01 6.59
C LYS A 193 5.31 21.32 6.91
N ASN A 194 4.55 22.34 7.24
CA ASN A 194 5.05 23.58 7.79
C ASN A 194 5.43 23.37 9.26
N LYS A 195 6.74 23.34 9.53
CA LYS A 195 7.29 23.15 10.88
C LYS A 195 7.01 24.31 11.83
N MET A 196 6.50 25.44 11.33
CA MET A 196 6.17 26.62 12.14
C MET A 196 4.73 26.62 12.67
N LEU A 197 3.88 25.70 12.22
CA LEU A 197 2.50 25.56 12.72
C LEU A 197 2.45 24.50 13.82
N ASP A 198 1.75 24.80 14.92
CA ASP A 198 1.53 23.85 16.04
C ASP A 198 0.76 22.60 15.59
N VAL A 199 -0.15 22.78 14.64
CA VAL A 199 -0.90 21.69 14.01
C VAL A 199 -0.93 21.92 12.50
N ASP A 200 -0.21 21.08 11.78
CA ASP A 200 -0.26 21.00 10.32
C ASP A 200 -0.46 19.55 9.89
N ARG A 201 -1.55 19.30 9.15
CA ARG A 201 -2.02 17.97 8.78
C ARG A 201 -2.01 17.82 7.27
N GLU A 202 -1.54 16.67 6.80
CA GLU A 202 -1.60 16.31 5.39
C GLU A 202 -3.04 16.31 4.90
N ILE A 203 -3.30 17.07 3.85
CA ILE A 203 -4.58 17.15 3.15
C ILE A 203 -4.34 16.66 1.72
N ASP A 204 -5.16 15.72 1.27
CA ASP A 204 -4.91 14.98 0.03
C ASP A 204 -5.14 15.84 -1.22
N PHE A 205 -6.08 16.79 -1.15
CA PHE A 205 -6.46 17.63 -2.29
C PHE A 205 -7.21 18.90 -1.86
N TYR A 206 -7.12 19.98 -2.66
CA TYR A 206 -7.91 21.19 -2.47
C TYR A 206 -8.74 21.53 -3.70
N LEU A 207 -9.98 21.92 -3.48
CA LEU A 207 -10.76 22.69 -4.43
C LEU A 207 -10.71 24.18 -4.04
N ILE A 208 -10.65 25.08 -5.02
CA ILE A 208 -10.35 26.50 -4.81
C ILE A 208 -11.42 27.36 -5.47
N LYS A 209 -11.88 28.41 -4.78
CA LYS A 209 -12.72 29.46 -5.35
C LYS A 209 -12.40 30.82 -4.71
N GLY A 210 -11.75 31.70 -5.49
CA GLY A 210 -11.22 32.94 -4.94
C GLY A 210 -10.22 32.63 -3.82
N ASP A 211 -10.39 33.26 -2.67
CA ASP A 211 -9.54 33.03 -1.49
C ASP A 211 -9.96 31.80 -0.65
N LYS A 212 -11.07 31.13 -1.01
CA LYS A 212 -11.55 29.96 -0.27
C LYS A 212 -10.89 28.69 -0.79
N GLN A 213 -10.33 27.91 0.14
CA GLN A 213 -9.82 26.56 -0.10
C GLN A 213 -10.71 25.54 0.62
N TYR A 214 -11.25 24.59 -0.15
CA TYR A 214 -12.08 23.50 0.35
C TYR A 214 -11.24 22.24 0.42
N ARG A 215 -11.05 21.76 1.66
CA ARG A 215 -10.26 20.56 1.95
C ARG A 215 -11.02 19.33 1.46
N CYS A 216 -10.38 18.54 0.63
CA CYS A 216 -10.95 17.32 0.07
C CYS A 216 -10.18 16.12 0.63
N GLU A 217 -10.92 15.19 1.21
CA GLU A 217 -10.39 13.92 1.69
C GLU A 217 -10.81 12.83 0.72
N VAL A 218 -9.89 11.92 0.39
CA VAL A 218 -10.21 10.75 -0.41
C VAL A 218 -9.82 9.50 0.37
N LYS A 219 -10.68 8.49 0.41
CA LYS A 219 -10.36 7.20 1.03
C LYS A 219 -10.88 6.02 0.23
N LEU A 220 -9.99 5.07 -0.01
CA LEU A 220 -10.35 3.74 -0.47
C LEU A 220 -10.63 2.84 0.75
N MET A 221 -11.92 2.71 1.10
CA MET A 221 -12.42 2.16 2.35
C MET A 221 -12.61 0.63 2.28
N GLY A 222 -12.51 -0.02 3.44
CA GLY A 222 -12.92 -1.42 3.63
C GLY A 222 -14.24 -1.48 4.39
N GLN A 223 -15.05 -2.51 4.15
CA GLN A 223 -16.31 -2.71 4.89
C GLN A 223 -16.08 -2.83 6.41
N GLY A 224 -14.92 -3.36 6.83
CA GLY A 224 -14.58 -3.54 8.25
C GLY A 224 -13.90 -2.35 8.94
N ASN A 225 -13.90 -1.15 8.35
CA ASN A 225 -13.31 0.05 8.96
C ASN A 225 -14.11 1.33 8.62
N PRO A 226 -15.40 1.40 8.98
CA PRO A 226 -16.21 2.59 8.76
C PRO A 226 -15.69 3.82 9.52
N GLU A 227 -14.90 3.64 10.57
CA GLU A 227 -14.30 4.70 11.40
C GLU A 227 -13.24 5.51 10.65
N SER A 228 -12.70 4.97 9.55
CA SER A 228 -11.80 5.76 8.70
C SER A 228 -12.49 6.99 8.09
N ALA A 229 -13.83 7.04 8.09
CA ALA A 229 -14.60 8.22 7.74
C ALA A 229 -14.43 9.37 8.76
N ASP A 230 -14.10 9.10 10.03
CA ASP A 230 -13.89 10.14 11.05
C ASP A 230 -12.70 11.07 10.73
N ALA A 231 -11.85 10.66 9.78
CA ALA A 231 -10.82 11.50 9.20
C ALA A 231 -11.38 12.84 8.71
N ILE A 232 -12.62 12.89 8.21
CA ILE A 232 -13.26 14.13 7.73
C ILE A 232 -13.49 15.14 8.86
N ILE A 233 -13.78 14.67 10.07
CA ILE A 233 -13.98 15.50 11.26
C ILE A 233 -12.62 16.00 11.73
N ALA A 234 -11.68 15.07 11.89
CA ALA A 234 -10.34 15.36 12.36
C ALA A 234 -9.58 16.32 11.43
N ARG A 235 -9.85 16.29 10.11
CA ARG A 235 -9.19 17.14 9.11
C ARG A 235 -9.99 18.39 8.72
N ASN A 236 -11.21 18.53 9.25
CA ASN A 236 -12.16 19.58 8.90
C ASN A 236 -12.39 19.66 7.37
N SER A 237 -12.69 18.50 6.78
CA SER A 237 -12.85 18.34 5.33
C SER A 237 -14.19 18.89 4.86
N SER A 238 -14.19 19.60 3.74
CA SER A 238 -15.41 20.12 3.09
C SER A 238 -16.05 19.10 2.15
N LEU A 239 -15.23 18.22 1.57
CA LEU A 239 -15.64 17.16 0.67
C LEU A 239 -14.96 15.84 1.07
N PHE A 240 -15.75 14.77 1.10
CA PHE A 240 -15.27 13.41 1.29
C PHE A 240 -15.59 12.54 0.06
N VAL A 241 -14.55 12.03 -0.60
CA VAL A 241 -14.70 11.07 -1.71
C VAL A 241 -14.24 9.70 -1.23
N ALA A 242 -15.09 8.69 -1.39
CA ALA A 242 -14.73 7.32 -1.07
C ALA A 242 -15.17 6.35 -2.16
N ASP A 243 -14.57 5.15 -2.19
CA ASP A 243 -15.11 4.07 -2.99
C ASP A 243 -16.50 3.67 -2.47
N THR A 244 -16.66 3.50 -1.16
CA THR A 244 -17.93 3.16 -0.50
C THR A 244 -18.12 3.93 0.80
N LEU A 245 -19.38 4.21 1.15
CA LEU A 245 -19.79 4.82 2.42
C LEU A 245 -20.99 4.07 2.98
N SER A 246 -20.96 3.78 4.28
CA SER A 246 -22.15 3.26 4.97
C SER A 246 -23.25 4.33 5.03
N GLN A 247 -24.50 3.92 5.27
CA GLN A 247 -25.59 4.88 5.45
C GLN A 247 -25.34 5.80 6.65
N GLN A 248 -24.71 5.29 7.71
CA GLN A 248 -24.32 6.10 8.86
C GLN A 248 -23.30 7.18 8.50
N ASN A 249 -22.28 6.85 7.69
CA ASN A 249 -21.30 7.85 7.24
C ASN A 249 -21.97 8.92 6.37
N LYS A 250 -22.88 8.54 5.46
CA LYS A 250 -23.65 9.48 4.63
C LYS A 250 -24.47 10.44 5.49
N ASN A 251 -25.23 9.90 6.45
CA ASN A 251 -26.02 10.70 7.38
C ASN A 251 -25.16 11.66 8.22
N GLN A 252 -23.99 11.20 8.67
CA GLN A 252 -23.04 12.01 9.43
C GLN A 252 -22.47 13.16 8.59
N CYS A 253 -22.07 12.89 7.34
CA CYS A 253 -21.66 13.94 6.42
C CYS A 253 -22.77 14.97 6.21
N ASP A 254 -24.01 14.53 6.00
CA ASP A 254 -25.16 15.41 5.79
C ASP A 254 -25.44 16.29 7.03
N GLN A 255 -25.39 15.71 8.24
CA GLN A 255 -25.53 16.43 9.51
C GLN A 255 -24.45 17.50 9.72
N LEU A 256 -23.21 17.19 9.33
CA LEU A 256 -22.07 18.11 9.43
C LEU A 256 -21.99 19.10 8.26
N GLY A 257 -22.88 18.97 7.27
CA GLY A 257 -22.83 19.79 6.06
C GLY A 257 -21.60 19.52 5.18
N ILE A 258 -20.98 18.34 5.29
CA ILE A 258 -19.84 17.90 4.49
C ILE A 258 -20.37 17.27 3.20
N CYS A 259 -19.87 17.71 2.04
CA CYS A 259 -20.20 17.06 0.77
C CYS A 259 -19.59 15.66 0.73
N TRP A 260 -20.29 14.69 0.15
CA TRP A 260 -19.77 13.33 0.04
C TRP A 260 -20.02 12.73 -1.34
N VAL A 261 -19.12 11.86 -1.78
CA VAL A 261 -19.19 11.08 -3.02
C VAL A 261 -18.82 9.63 -2.67
N ALA A 262 -19.72 8.69 -2.96
CA ALA A 262 -19.46 7.25 -2.83
C ALA A 262 -19.44 6.65 -4.24
N CYS A 263 -18.25 6.50 -4.83
CA CYS A 263 -18.10 6.17 -6.25
C CYS A 263 -18.71 4.81 -6.64
N ARG A 264 -18.79 3.87 -5.69
CA ARG A 264 -19.42 2.55 -5.88
C ARG A 264 -20.93 2.50 -5.69
N ASP A 265 -21.56 3.59 -5.28
CA ASP A 265 -23.01 3.72 -5.49
C ASP A 265 -23.29 3.82 -6.99
N LYS A 266 -24.49 3.40 -7.42
CA LYS A 266 -24.91 3.53 -8.83
C LYS A 266 -24.82 5.00 -9.27
N GLU A 267 -24.04 5.27 -10.31
CA GLU A 267 -23.73 6.64 -10.79
C GLU A 267 -23.15 7.56 -9.69
N GLY A 268 -22.51 6.98 -8.66
CA GLY A 268 -22.08 7.69 -7.46
C GLY A 268 -21.10 8.83 -7.73
N PHE A 269 -20.24 8.68 -8.73
CA PHE A 269 -19.30 9.73 -9.16
C PHE A 269 -20.02 11.03 -9.56
N ARG A 270 -21.27 10.97 -10.05
CA ARG A 270 -22.04 12.14 -10.46
C ARG A 270 -22.38 13.07 -9.30
N ARG A 271 -22.37 12.55 -8.07
CA ARG A 271 -22.59 13.34 -6.86
C ARG A 271 -21.53 14.42 -6.66
N PHE A 272 -20.35 14.28 -7.29
CA PHE A 272 -19.31 15.32 -7.28
C PHE A 272 -19.82 16.69 -7.77
N LYS A 273 -20.78 16.70 -8.71
CA LYS A 273 -21.49 17.91 -9.16
C LYS A 273 -22.05 18.74 -8.01
N LEU A 274 -22.68 18.08 -7.02
CA LEU A 274 -23.30 18.77 -5.88
C LEU A 274 -22.26 19.52 -5.03
N ALA A 275 -21.05 18.99 -4.95
CA ALA A 275 -19.95 19.66 -4.26
C ALA A 275 -19.49 20.90 -5.04
N LEU A 276 -19.32 20.78 -6.36
CA LEU A 276 -18.94 21.91 -7.22
C LEU A 276 -19.97 23.04 -7.16
N GLU A 277 -21.26 22.70 -7.19
CA GLU A 277 -22.37 23.65 -7.02
C GLU A 277 -22.33 24.33 -5.65
N LYS A 278 -22.24 23.55 -4.57
CA LYS A 278 -22.18 24.09 -3.20
C LYS A 278 -21.00 25.06 -3.00
N PHE A 279 -19.86 24.75 -3.63
CA PHE A 279 -18.64 25.55 -3.52
C PHE A 279 -18.55 26.68 -4.55
N ASN A 280 -19.55 26.80 -5.44
CA ASN A 280 -19.58 27.76 -6.57
C ASN A 280 -18.37 27.65 -7.50
N ILE A 281 -17.86 26.44 -7.71
CA ILE A 281 -16.74 26.16 -8.61
C ILE A 281 -17.28 26.01 -10.04
N PRO A 282 -16.76 26.75 -11.03
CA PRO A 282 -17.17 26.59 -12.42
C PRO A 282 -16.81 25.21 -12.97
N TYR A 283 -17.75 24.58 -13.64
CA TYR A 283 -17.61 23.26 -14.24
C TYR A 283 -18.52 23.13 -15.46
N ILE A 284 -18.29 22.10 -16.28
CA ILE A 284 -19.20 21.67 -17.34
C ILE A 284 -19.76 20.31 -16.95
N ASP A 285 -21.09 20.18 -16.95
CA ASP A 285 -21.72 18.93 -16.53
C ASP A 285 -21.32 17.78 -17.46
N TYR A 286 -21.05 16.62 -16.87
CA TYR A 286 -20.59 15.46 -17.62
C TYR A 286 -21.77 14.71 -18.24
N VAL A 287 -21.89 14.78 -19.56
CA VAL A 287 -22.95 14.11 -20.36
C VAL A 287 -22.40 13.05 -21.33
N GLY A 288 -21.13 12.69 -21.21
CA GLY A 288 -20.43 11.76 -22.09
C GLY A 288 -20.62 10.27 -21.76
N ASP A 289 -19.83 9.43 -22.44
CA ASP A 289 -19.80 7.97 -22.23
C ASP A 289 -18.61 7.60 -21.34
N LEU A 290 -18.89 7.26 -20.08
CA LEU A 290 -17.88 6.96 -19.08
C LEU A 290 -16.96 5.81 -19.49
N ASN A 291 -17.45 4.88 -20.33
CA ASN A 291 -16.64 3.76 -20.79
C ASN A 291 -15.58 4.18 -21.82
N LYS A 292 -15.81 5.28 -22.54
CA LYS A 292 -14.88 5.82 -23.53
C LYS A 292 -14.00 6.91 -22.96
N ASP A 293 -14.59 7.83 -22.20
CA ASP A 293 -13.90 9.04 -21.78
C ASP A 293 -12.92 8.79 -20.63
N LEU A 294 -13.30 7.96 -19.65
CA LEU A 294 -12.48 7.72 -18.46
C LEU A 294 -11.12 7.06 -18.80
N PRO A 295 -11.02 6.03 -19.65
CA PRO A 295 -9.73 5.49 -20.06
C PRO A 295 -8.78 6.56 -20.64
N ILE A 296 -9.30 7.44 -21.51
CA ILE A 296 -8.51 8.52 -22.14
C ILE A 296 -8.02 9.50 -21.09
N ILE A 297 -8.91 9.94 -20.18
CA ILE A 297 -8.55 10.82 -19.06
C ILE A 297 -7.45 10.20 -18.21
N LEU A 298 -7.53 8.89 -17.92
CA LEU A 298 -6.53 8.23 -17.09
C LEU A 298 -5.19 8.05 -17.80
N ASP A 299 -5.16 7.90 -19.13
CA ASP A 299 -3.92 7.87 -19.91
C ASP A 299 -3.19 9.23 -19.93
N GLU A 300 -3.91 10.33 -19.78
CA GLU A 300 -3.29 11.67 -19.64
C GLU A 300 -2.77 11.95 -18.21
N LEU A 301 -3.28 11.23 -17.21
CA LEU A 301 -2.99 11.48 -15.79
C LEU A 301 -1.88 10.59 -15.21
N ILE A 302 -1.59 9.43 -15.83
CA ILE A 302 -0.72 8.37 -15.30
C ILE A 302 0.50 8.16 -16.18
#